data_AF-A0A0L0UI30-F1
#
_entry.id   AF-A0A0L0UI30-F1
#
_cell.length_a   1.000
_cell.length_b   1.000
_cell.length_c   1.000
_cell.angle_alpha   90.00
_cell.angle_beta   90.00
_cell.angle_gamma   90.00
#
_symmetry.space_group_name_H-M   'P 1'
#
loop_
_entity.id
_entity.type
_entity.pdbx_description
1 polymer ?
#
loop_
_entity_poly.entity_id
_entity_poly.type
_entity_poly.pdbx_seq_one_letter_code
_entity_poly.pdbx_strand_id
1 'polypeptide(L)'
;MQKGLDQQKGGSQRRDRMIQELPTAKAVDKQVADMAQELASLKQQLRSLLPNRYNQTTSSNQQEYTRSNDRPSTPLYESAICYYCLRESHTTYRCPELAKDESQGLVTRRGRDYFLPNGNQIPWNPTRPIRSVVAAASADPKILEAADKIAAARQESFSVP
;
A
#
# COMPACT_ATOMS: atom_id res chain seq x y z
N MET A 1 68.92 -33.90 -19.69
CA MET A 1 68.12 -32.88 -18.98
C MET A 1 66.67 -32.74 -19.49
N GLN A 2 66.18 -33.60 -20.41
CA GLN A 2 64.76 -33.56 -20.85
C GLN A 2 63.82 -34.50 -20.09
N LYS A 3 64.32 -35.61 -19.53
CA LYS A 3 63.47 -36.59 -18.81
C LYS A 3 62.92 -36.11 -17.46
N GLY A 4 63.43 -35.00 -16.93
CA GLY A 4 62.98 -34.41 -15.66
C GLY A 4 61.84 -33.39 -15.80
N LEU A 5 61.59 -32.87 -17.01
CA LEU A 5 60.56 -31.85 -17.23
C LEU A 5 59.16 -32.46 -17.47
N ASP A 6 59.08 -33.71 -17.93
CA ASP A 6 57.79 -34.40 -18.14
C ASP A 6 57.19 -34.96 -16.84
N GLN A 7 57.98 -35.13 -15.77
CA GLN A 7 57.48 -35.60 -14.46
C GLN A 7 56.83 -34.50 -13.61
N GLN A 8 57.02 -33.22 -13.96
CA GLN A 8 56.42 -32.07 -13.28
C GLN A 8 55.07 -31.63 -13.88
N LYS A 9 54.59 -32.31 -14.94
CA LYS A 9 53.19 -32.20 -15.36
C LYS A 9 52.38 -33.19 -14.51
N GLY A 10 51.76 -32.68 -13.45
CA GLY A 10 50.83 -33.45 -12.60
C GLY A 10 49.92 -34.34 -13.43
N GLY A 11 49.93 -35.64 -13.08
CA GLY A 11 49.50 -36.73 -13.95
C GLY A 11 48.19 -36.50 -14.68
N SER A 12 48.25 -36.59 -16.02
CA SER A 12 47.07 -36.56 -16.89
C SER A 12 46.01 -37.56 -16.40
N GLN A 13 46.44 -38.72 -15.90
CA GLN A 13 45.59 -39.78 -15.34
C GLN A 13 44.55 -39.30 -14.32
N ARG A 14 44.89 -38.37 -13.42
CA ARG A 14 43.91 -37.87 -12.44
C ARG A 14 42.86 -36.99 -13.10
N ARG A 15 43.27 -36.20 -14.10
CA ARG A 15 42.38 -35.37 -14.91
C ARG A 15 41.50 -36.23 -15.82
N ASP A 16 42.08 -37.26 -16.43
CA ASP A 16 41.39 -38.22 -17.30
C ASP A 16 40.35 -39.05 -16.53
N ARG A 17 40.63 -39.44 -15.26
CA ARG A 17 39.64 -40.06 -14.37
C ARG A 17 38.48 -39.12 -14.05
N MET A 18 38.76 -37.85 -13.75
CA MET A 18 37.70 -36.85 -13.52
C MET A 18 36.86 -36.59 -14.77
N ILE A 19 37.41 -36.73 -15.98
CA ILE A 19 36.65 -36.59 -17.25
C ILE A 19 35.75 -37.80 -17.50
N GLN A 20 36.14 -39.01 -17.09
CA GLN A 20 35.32 -40.22 -17.18
C GLN A 20 34.15 -40.25 -16.18
N GLU A 21 34.29 -39.58 -15.04
CA GLU A 21 33.25 -39.47 -14.00
C GLU A 21 32.20 -38.39 -14.31
N LEU A 22 32.36 -37.60 -15.37
CA LEU A 22 31.36 -36.62 -15.80
C LEU A 22 30.15 -37.33 -16.43
N PRO A 23 28.92 -36.92 -16.10
CA PRO A 23 27.73 -37.43 -16.78
C PRO A 23 27.88 -37.15 -18.29
N THR A 24 27.62 -38.17 -19.10
CA THR A 24 27.75 -38.06 -20.56
C THR A 24 26.97 -36.84 -21.08
N ALA A 25 27.50 -36.13 -22.09
CA ALA A 25 26.85 -34.94 -22.64
C ALA A 25 25.37 -35.19 -22.99
N LYS A 26 25.05 -36.39 -23.53
CA LYS A 26 23.69 -36.83 -23.82
C LYS A 26 22.78 -36.94 -22.58
N ALA A 27 23.32 -37.34 -21.43
CA ALA A 27 22.57 -37.39 -20.18
C ALA A 27 22.27 -35.98 -19.65
N VAL A 28 23.24 -35.08 -19.75
CA VAL A 28 23.06 -33.67 -19.37
C VAL A 28 22.05 -33.00 -20.31
N ASP A 29 22.15 -33.21 -21.62
CA ASP A 29 21.21 -32.68 -22.61
C ASP A 29 19.78 -33.19 -22.36
N LYS A 30 19.63 -34.47 -22.01
CA LYS A 30 18.34 -35.05 -21.63
C LYS A 30 17.77 -34.39 -20.37
N GLN A 31 18.59 -34.21 -19.34
CA GLN A 31 18.16 -33.53 -18.10
C GLN A 31 17.73 -32.10 -18.37
N VAL A 32 18.45 -31.36 -19.22
CA VAL A 32 18.08 -29.99 -19.60
C VAL A 32 16.76 -29.97 -20.38
N ALA A 33 16.53 -30.94 -21.27
CA ALA A 33 15.27 -31.06 -22.01
C ALA A 33 14.09 -31.38 -21.09
N ASP A 34 14.25 -32.33 -20.16
CA ASP A 34 13.24 -32.69 -19.17
C ASP A 34 12.88 -31.47 -18.28
N MET A 35 13.88 -30.71 -17.80
CA MET A 35 13.63 -29.49 -17.02
C MET A 35 12.93 -28.40 -17.83
N ALA A 36 13.27 -28.25 -19.12
CA ALA A 36 12.59 -27.29 -19.99
C ALA A 36 11.11 -27.65 -20.19
N GLN A 37 10.77 -28.95 -20.25
CA GLN A 37 9.39 -29.41 -20.30
C GLN A 37 8.63 -29.12 -19.01
N GLU A 38 9.25 -29.32 -17.84
CA GLU A 38 8.60 -28.98 -16.56
C GLU A 38 8.32 -27.48 -16.43
N LEU A 39 9.27 -26.63 -16.84
CA LEU A 39 9.08 -25.17 -16.86
C LEU A 39 7.93 -24.76 -17.80
N ALA A 40 7.81 -25.41 -18.96
CA ALA A 40 6.72 -25.14 -19.90
C ALA A 40 5.36 -25.56 -19.31
N SER A 41 5.27 -26.74 -18.69
CA SER A 41 4.08 -27.24 -18.02
C SER A 41 3.64 -26.32 -16.87
N LEU A 42 4.60 -25.88 -16.03
CA LEU A 42 4.34 -24.97 -14.93
C LEU A 42 3.81 -23.61 -15.41
N LYS A 43 4.38 -23.06 -16.49
CA LYS A 43 3.90 -21.81 -17.11
C LYS A 43 2.47 -21.96 -17.63
N GLN A 44 2.11 -23.12 -18.14
CA GLN A 44 0.75 -23.41 -18.62
C GLN A 44 -0.24 -23.56 -17.46
N GLN A 45 0.19 -24.16 -16.34
CA GLN A 45 -0.61 -24.25 -15.12
C GLN A 45 -0.82 -22.87 -14.47
N LEU A 46 0.18 -21.97 -14.51
CA LEU A 46 -0.01 -20.60 -14.05
C LEU A 46 -1.01 -19.82 -14.92
N ARG A 47 -1.04 -20.05 -16.24
CA ARG A 47 -2.05 -19.44 -17.12
C ARG A 47 -3.47 -19.92 -16.82
N SER A 48 -3.66 -21.18 -16.42
CA SER A 48 -4.99 -21.69 -16.05
C SER A 48 -5.44 -21.22 -14.66
N LEU A 49 -4.51 -20.95 -13.74
CA LEU A 49 -4.78 -20.47 -12.38
C LEU A 49 -4.95 -18.95 -12.27
N LEU A 50 -4.67 -18.17 -13.32
CA LEU A 50 -4.95 -16.74 -13.33
C LEU A 50 -6.41 -16.51 -13.76
N PRO A 51 -7.32 -16.14 -12.85
CA PRO A 51 -8.67 -15.75 -13.24
C PRO A 51 -8.59 -14.43 -14.03
N ASN A 52 -9.05 -14.45 -15.28
CA ASN A 52 -9.33 -13.25 -16.05
C ASN A 52 -10.56 -12.55 -15.45
N ARG A 53 -10.35 -11.87 -14.31
CA ARG A 53 -11.42 -11.37 -13.42
C ARG A 53 -11.54 -9.84 -13.42
N TYR A 54 -11.31 -9.20 -14.57
CA TYR A 54 -11.36 -7.75 -14.66
C TYR A 54 -12.58 -7.16 -15.37
N ASN A 55 -13.59 -7.92 -15.82
CA ASN A 55 -14.78 -7.33 -16.46
C ASN A 55 -16.06 -8.16 -16.31
N GLN A 56 -16.56 -8.41 -15.10
CA GLN A 56 -17.96 -8.81 -14.92
C GLN A 56 -18.59 -8.07 -13.75
N THR A 57 -18.83 -6.78 -13.98
CA THR A 57 -19.95 -6.08 -13.35
C THR A 57 -21.22 -6.47 -14.08
N THR A 58 -22.29 -6.70 -13.29
CA THR A 58 -23.70 -6.88 -13.69
C THR A 58 -24.09 -8.30 -14.12
N SER A 59 -24.75 -9.04 -13.21
CA SER A 59 -26.11 -9.57 -13.43
C SER A 59 -26.54 -10.42 -12.23
N SER A 60 -27.67 -10.03 -11.67
CA SER A 60 -28.47 -10.72 -10.66
C SER A 60 -28.73 -12.19 -10.96
N ASN A 61 -28.85 -12.98 -9.88
CA ASN A 61 -29.57 -14.26 -9.79
C ASN A 61 -28.78 -15.53 -10.15
N GLN A 62 -27.94 -16.01 -9.22
CA GLN A 62 -27.80 -17.46 -8.95
C GLN A 62 -27.55 -17.66 -7.44
N GLN A 63 -28.53 -18.32 -6.82
CA GLN A 63 -28.57 -18.71 -5.41
C GLN A 63 -27.70 -19.93 -5.13
N GLU A 64 -27.17 -19.95 -3.91
CA GLU A 64 -26.84 -21.11 -3.07
C GLU A 64 -25.80 -22.13 -3.57
N TYR A 65 -24.99 -22.61 -2.62
CA TYR A 65 -23.88 -23.56 -2.78
C TYR A 65 -22.55 -23.00 -3.28
N THR A 66 -22.04 -21.95 -2.64
CA THR A 66 -20.59 -21.78 -2.52
C THR A 66 -20.23 -21.83 -1.05
N ARG A 67 -19.44 -22.82 -0.65
CA ARG A 67 -18.94 -23.01 0.71
C ARG A 67 -18.49 -21.67 1.28
N SER A 68 -19.12 -21.26 2.38
CA SER A 68 -18.81 -20.07 3.17
C SER A 68 -17.31 -19.95 3.39
N ASN A 69 -16.66 -19.22 2.50
CA ASN A 69 -15.46 -18.46 2.81
C ASN A 69 -15.94 -17.01 2.98
N ASP A 70 -16.94 -16.86 3.86
CA ASP A 70 -17.35 -15.56 4.36
C ASP A 70 -16.10 -14.99 5.02
N ARG A 71 -15.43 -14.10 4.29
CA ARG A 71 -14.43 -13.21 4.85
C ARG A 71 -15.03 -12.73 6.15
N PRO A 72 -14.38 -12.93 7.30
CA PRO A 72 -14.99 -12.56 8.56
C PRO A 72 -15.48 -11.12 8.42
N SER A 73 -16.78 -10.89 8.65
CA SER A 73 -17.38 -9.55 8.65
C SER A 73 -16.80 -8.68 9.77
N THR A 74 -15.88 -9.22 10.57
CA THR A 74 -15.02 -8.45 11.43
C THR A 74 -13.97 -7.76 10.58
N PRO A 75 -13.92 -6.42 10.55
CA PRO A 75 -12.83 -5.75 9.89
C PRO A 75 -11.55 -6.19 10.63
N LEU A 76 -10.59 -6.79 9.90
CA LEU A 76 -9.30 -7.23 10.45
C LEU A 76 -8.49 -6.07 11.08
N TYR A 77 -8.97 -4.84 10.89
CA TYR A 77 -8.47 -3.60 11.43
C TYR A 77 -9.67 -2.82 11.94
N GLU A 78 -9.69 -2.39 13.19
CA GLU A 78 -10.73 -1.47 13.69
C GLU A 78 -10.80 -0.28 12.75
N SER A 79 -11.94 -0.09 12.07
CA SER A 79 -12.08 0.96 11.08
C SER A 79 -11.84 2.29 11.80
N ALA A 80 -10.72 2.94 11.51
CA ALA A 80 -10.36 4.16 12.20
C ALA A 80 -11.41 5.23 11.86
N ILE A 81 -12.22 5.59 12.84
CA ILE A 81 -13.24 6.62 12.71
C ILE A 81 -12.53 7.98 12.70
N CYS A 82 -12.77 8.78 11.67
CA CYS A 82 -12.34 10.17 11.65
C CYS A 82 -13.21 10.98 12.61
N TYR A 83 -12.67 11.51 13.71
CA TYR A 83 -13.45 12.33 14.65
C TYR A 83 -13.82 13.71 14.11
N TYR A 84 -13.23 14.13 12.98
CA TYR A 84 -13.59 15.39 12.32
C TYR A 84 -14.93 15.28 11.57
N CYS A 85 -15.10 14.23 10.77
CA CYS A 85 -16.24 14.03 9.88
C CYS A 85 -17.07 12.77 10.18
N LEU A 86 -16.69 11.98 11.18
CA LEU A 86 -17.28 10.70 11.61
C LEU A 86 -17.39 9.65 10.52
N ARG A 87 -16.40 9.59 9.61
CA ARG A 87 -16.33 8.56 8.56
C ARG A 87 -15.27 7.52 8.88
N GLU A 88 -15.54 6.26 8.54
CA GLU A 88 -14.69 5.09 8.83
C GLU A 88 -13.53 4.85 7.85
N SER A 89 -13.25 5.80 6.95
CA SER A 89 -12.26 5.60 5.86
C SER A 89 -10.87 6.14 6.14
N HIS A 90 -10.69 6.98 7.17
CA HIS A 90 -9.44 7.70 7.42
C HIS A 90 -9.33 8.17 8.86
N THR A 91 -8.10 8.45 9.30
CA THR A 91 -7.84 9.08 10.60
C THR A 91 -8.05 10.59 10.52
N THR A 92 -8.32 11.24 11.66
CA THR A 92 -8.52 12.69 11.75
C THR A 92 -7.38 13.49 11.12
N TYR A 93 -6.13 13.03 11.25
CA TYR A 93 -4.94 13.70 10.68
C TYR A 93 -4.87 13.68 9.16
N ARG A 94 -5.49 12.69 8.50
CA ARG A 94 -5.56 12.58 7.03
C ARG A 94 -6.93 13.00 6.50
N CYS A 95 -7.71 13.74 7.28
CA CYS A 95 -9.03 14.17 6.87
C CYS A 95 -8.95 15.26 5.79
N PRO A 96 -9.52 15.03 4.59
CA PRO A 96 -9.53 16.03 3.53
C PRO A 96 -10.41 17.24 3.88
N GLU A 97 -11.43 17.04 4.73
CA GLU A 97 -12.31 18.12 5.19
C GLU A 97 -11.58 19.02 6.19
N LEU A 98 -10.85 18.43 7.14
CA LEU A 98 -10.00 19.18 8.07
C LEU A 98 -8.95 20.01 7.32
N ALA A 99 -8.30 19.43 6.31
CA ALA A 99 -7.28 20.14 5.54
C ALA A 99 -7.85 21.37 4.80
N LYS A 100 -9.11 21.31 4.35
CA LYS A 100 -9.81 22.46 3.73
C LYS A 100 -10.18 23.50 4.78
N ASP A 101 -10.73 23.08 5.90
CA ASP A 101 -11.16 24.01 6.95
C ASP A 101 -9.93 24.70 7.60
N GLU A 102 -8.79 24.01 7.70
CA GLU A 102 -7.50 24.59 8.11
C GLU A 102 -6.93 25.57 7.08
N SER A 103 -7.11 25.33 5.77
CA SER A 103 -6.63 26.24 4.72
C SER A 103 -7.50 27.49 4.59
N GLN A 104 -8.80 27.35 4.84
CA GLN A 104 -9.76 28.46 4.90
C GLN A 104 -9.68 29.24 6.23
N GLY A 105 -8.83 28.83 7.17
CA GLY A 105 -8.71 29.49 8.48
C GLY A 105 -9.91 29.26 9.41
N LEU A 106 -10.85 28.39 9.03
CA LEU A 106 -12.05 28.04 9.81
C LEU A 106 -11.70 27.21 11.05
N VAL A 107 -10.58 26.48 11.00
CA VAL A 107 -10.08 25.70 12.13
C VAL A 107 -8.58 25.90 12.26
N THR A 108 -8.13 26.11 13.49
CA THR A 108 -6.71 26.06 13.83
C THR A 108 -6.46 24.90 14.78
N ARG A 109 -5.61 23.96 14.36
CA ARG A 109 -5.14 22.88 15.23
C ARG A 109 -3.96 23.34 16.07
N ARG A 110 -4.04 23.22 17.39
CA ARG A 110 -2.90 23.40 18.30
C ARG A 110 -2.70 22.12 19.10
N GLY A 111 -1.70 21.31 18.70
CA GLY A 111 -1.48 20.00 19.30
C GLY A 111 -2.63 19.05 19.02
N ARG A 112 -3.34 18.61 20.08
CA ARG A 112 -4.51 17.72 19.99
C ARG A 112 -5.84 18.46 19.96
N ASP A 113 -5.82 19.74 20.28
CA ASP A 113 -7.00 20.57 20.43
C ASP A 113 -7.29 21.36 19.15
N TYR A 114 -8.58 21.55 18.89
CA TYR A 114 -9.09 22.32 17.75
C TYR A 114 -9.65 23.63 18.24
N PHE A 115 -9.29 24.70 17.57
CA PHE A 115 -9.72 26.05 17.88
C PHE A 115 -10.50 26.63 16.70
N LEU A 116 -11.56 27.33 17.04
CA LEU A 116 -12.30 28.17 16.12
C LEU A 116 -11.47 29.42 15.77
N PRO A 117 -11.84 30.16 14.71
CA PRO A 117 -11.13 31.36 14.26
C PRO A 117 -11.11 32.47 15.32
N ASN A 118 -12.09 32.49 16.22
CA ASN A 118 -12.15 33.39 17.36
C ASN A 118 -11.24 33.01 18.54
N GLY A 119 -10.56 31.86 18.47
CA GLY A 119 -9.74 31.33 19.55
C GLY A 119 -10.48 30.47 20.57
N ASN A 120 -11.78 30.20 20.39
CA ASN A 120 -12.53 29.29 21.26
C ASN A 120 -12.12 27.84 20.99
N GLN A 121 -11.81 27.09 22.04
CA GLN A 121 -11.52 25.66 21.95
C GLN A 121 -12.81 24.88 21.68
N ILE A 122 -12.76 23.94 20.74
CA ILE A 122 -13.85 23.00 20.49
C ILE A 122 -13.70 21.84 21.50
N PRO A 123 -14.69 21.60 22.38
CA PRO A 123 -14.65 20.50 23.32
C PRO A 123 -14.60 19.15 22.60
N TRP A 124 -13.76 18.23 23.09
CA TRP A 124 -13.69 16.87 22.55
C TRP A 124 -14.98 16.11 22.88
N ASN A 125 -15.72 15.70 21.85
CA ASN A 125 -16.87 14.82 21.98
C ASN A 125 -16.81 13.75 20.88
N PRO A 126 -16.67 12.45 21.21
CA PRO A 126 -16.52 11.39 20.22
C PRO A 126 -17.81 11.07 19.44
N THR A 127 -18.98 11.50 19.93
CA THR A 127 -20.26 11.23 19.25
C THR A 127 -20.67 12.35 18.29
N ARG A 128 -20.06 13.52 18.39
CA ARG A 128 -20.37 14.70 17.55
C ARG A 128 -19.17 15.03 16.64
N PRO A 129 -19.36 15.15 15.32
CA PRO A 129 -18.25 15.47 14.43
C PRO A 129 -17.80 16.91 14.69
N ILE A 130 -16.49 17.13 14.82
CA ILE A 130 -15.92 18.47 15.02
C ILE A 130 -16.36 19.42 13.91
N ARG A 131 -16.46 18.92 12.67
CA ARG A 131 -16.93 19.70 11.52
C ARG A 131 -18.32 20.32 11.71
N SER A 132 -19.23 19.66 12.43
CA SER A 132 -20.56 20.25 12.70
C SER A 132 -20.46 21.54 13.53
N VAL A 133 -19.50 21.60 14.44
CA VAL A 133 -19.23 22.76 15.30
C VAL A 133 -18.67 23.91 14.48
N VAL A 134 -17.74 23.57 13.59
CA VAL A 134 -17.11 24.51 12.67
C VAL A 134 -18.15 25.08 11.71
N ALA A 135 -18.99 24.22 11.14
CA ALA A 135 -20.09 24.65 10.27
C ALA A 135 -21.07 25.58 11.00
N ALA A 136 -21.49 25.21 12.22
CA ALA A 136 -22.38 26.04 13.03
C ALA A 136 -21.75 27.41 13.36
N ALA A 137 -20.48 27.44 13.73
CA ALA A 137 -19.79 28.70 14.04
C ALA A 137 -19.51 29.54 12.79
N SER A 138 -19.27 28.90 11.63
CA SER A 138 -19.05 29.61 10.36
C SER A 138 -20.29 30.35 9.85
N ALA A 139 -21.47 30.06 10.40
CA ALA A 139 -22.69 30.82 10.13
C ALA A 139 -22.64 32.24 10.71
N ASP A 140 -21.80 32.48 11.72
CA ASP A 140 -21.64 33.80 12.31
C ASP A 140 -20.67 34.66 11.46
N PRO A 141 -21.07 35.86 11.04
CA PRO A 141 -20.25 36.70 10.15
C PRO A 141 -18.93 37.13 10.79
N LYS A 142 -18.90 37.28 12.12
CA LYS A 142 -17.68 37.61 12.88
C LYS A 142 -16.64 36.50 12.83
N ILE A 143 -17.09 35.24 12.75
CA ILE A 143 -16.22 34.07 12.68
C ILE A 143 -15.61 33.94 11.29
N LEU A 144 -16.41 34.22 10.26
CA LEU A 144 -15.95 34.21 8.87
C LEU A 144 -14.87 35.27 8.63
N GLU A 145 -15.09 36.51 9.11
CA GLU A 145 -14.09 37.58 8.98
C GLU A 145 -12.77 37.24 9.72
N ALA A 146 -12.85 36.59 10.89
CA ALA A 146 -11.67 36.14 11.61
C ALA A 146 -10.95 35.00 10.86
N ALA A 147 -11.69 34.10 10.22
CA ALA A 147 -11.12 33.03 9.39
C ALA A 147 -10.37 33.59 8.17
N ASP A 148 -10.95 34.58 7.48
CA ASP A 148 -10.33 35.24 6.33
C ASP A 148 -9.01 35.91 6.71
N LYS A 149 -8.96 36.58 7.88
CA LYS A 149 -7.72 37.18 8.41
C LYS A 149 -6.65 36.13 8.67
N ILE A 150 -7.02 34.98 9.23
CA ILE A 150 -6.11 33.87 9.48
C ILE A 150 -5.60 33.27 8.16
N ALA A 151 -6.49 33.09 7.18
CA ALA A 151 -6.13 32.57 5.86
C ALA A 151 -5.17 33.51 5.13
N ALA A 152 -5.44 34.82 5.16
CA ALA A 152 -4.59 35.85 4.58
C ALA A 152 -3.19 35.89 5.23
N ALA A 153 -3.12 35.91 6.57
CA ALA A 153 -1.85 35.89 7.29
C ALA A 153 -0.98 34.67 6.94
N ARG A 154 -1.63 33.52 6.68
CA ARG A 154 -0.94 32.30 6.26
C ARG A 154 -0.36 32.45 4.85
N GLN A 155 -1.11 33.02 3.90
CA GLN A 155 -0.62 33.29 2.55
C GLN A 155 0.58 34.26 2.56
N GLU A 156 0.52 35.31 3.38
CA GLU A 156 1.63 36.25 3.55
C GLU A 156 2.89 35.54 4.05
N SER A 157 2.76 34.67 5.06
CA SER A 157 3.91 33.90 5.59
C SER A 157 4.58 32.96 4.58
N PHE A 158 3.84 32.47 3.58
CA PHE A 158 4.37 31.63 2.50
C PHE A 158 4.96 32.46 1.34
N SER A 159 4.70 33.77 1.30
CA SER A 159 5.12 34.67 0.23
C SER A 159 6.42 35.43 0.50
N VAL A 160 7.00 35.30 1.70
CA VAL A 160 8.28 35.93 2.04
C VAL A 160 9.44 35.02 1.58
N PRO A 161 10.29 35.46 0.62
CA PRO A 161 11.40 34.69 0.07
C PRO A 161 12.59 34.56 1.02
#